data_AF-A0A0Q5EXZ7-F1
#
_entry.id   AF-A0A0Q5EXZ7-F1
#
_cell.length_a   1.000
_cell.length_b   1.000
_cell.length_c   1.000
_cell.angle_alpha   90.00
_cell.angle_beta   90.00
_cell.angle_gamma   90.00
#
_symmetry.space_group_name_H-M   'P 1'
#
loop_
_entity.id
_entity.type
_entity.pdbx_description
1 polymer ?
#
loop_
_entity_poly.entity_id
_entity_poly.type
_entity_poly.pdbx_seq_one_letter_code
_entity_poly.pdbx_strand_id
1 'polypeptide(L)' 'MPWSDHYFVTVDRKYLIIVAHHTDTTIGFKARFSDKALFDQYLAFLRTVVAPHAEFTEKVWEW' A
#
# COMPACT_ATOMS: atom_id res chain seq x y z
N MET A 1 3.17 -2.95 -13.79
CA MET A 1 3.93 -1.73 -13.48
C MET A 1 5.03 -2.09 -12.50
N PRO A 2 6.26 -1.55 -12.67
CA PRO A 2 7.33 -1.67 -11.69
C PRO A 2 6.90 -1.21 -10.30
N TRP A 3 7.44 -1.85 -9.25
CA TRP A 3 7.21 -1.43 -7.86
C TRP A 3 7.77 -0.04 -7.59
N SER A 4 8.88 0.33 -8.25
CA SER A 4 9.52 1.65 -8.17
C SER A 4 8.62 2.83 -8.52
N ASP A 5 7.51 2.57 -9.22
CA ASP A 5 6.67 3.63 -9.76
C ASP A 5 5.52 3.99 -8.80
N HIS A 6 5.43 3.33 -7.64
CA HIS A 6 4.44 3.64 -6.62
C HIS A 6 5.06 4.59 -5.60
N TYR A 7 4.47 5.77 -5.41
CA TYR A 7 5.02 6.83 -4.55
C TYR A 7 4.20 7.03 -3.28
N PHE A 8 2.95 6.56 -3.24
CA PHE A 8 2.09 6.72 -2.08
C PHE A 8 1.43 5.39 -1.73
N VAL A 9 1.61 4.95 -0.49
CA VAL A 9 0.99 3.72 0.02
C VAL A 9 0.10 4.08 1.20
N THR A 10 -1.21 3.96 1.01
CA THR A 10 -2.16 4.02 2.12
C THR A 10 -2.27 2.66 2.78
N VAL A 11 -2.09 2.62 4.09
CA VAL A 11 -2.19 1.44 4.94
C VAL A 11 -3.42 1.61 5.83
N ASP A 12 -4.44 0.79 5.59
CA ASP A 12 -5.68 0.74 6.38
C ASP A 12 -5.71 -0.57 7.17
N ARG A 13 -5.33 -0.47 8.45
CA ARG A 13 -5.32 -1.61 9.37
C ARG A 13 -6.71 -2.01 9.85
N LYS A 14 -7.70 -1.11 9.78
CA LYS A 14 -9.06 -1.38 10.27
C LYS A 14 -9.77 -2.36 9.35
N TYR A 15 -9.59 -2.21 8.04
CA TYR A 15 -10.23 -3.05 7.03
C TYR A 15 -9.26 -3.99 6.32
N LEU A 16 -7.99 -4.01 6.75
CA LEU A 16 -6.90 -4.79 6.16
C LEU A 16 -6.79 -4.49 4.65
N ILE A 17 -6.66 -3.20 4.33
CA ILE A 17 -6.53 -2.72 2.96
C ILE A 17 -5.18 -2.02 2.82
N ILE A 18 -4.48 -2.29 1.72
CA ILE A 18 -3.31 -1.54 1.30
C ILE A 18 -3.60 -0.99 -0.09
N VAL A 19 -3.45 0.32 -0.27
CA VAL A 19 -3.60 0.97 -1.57
C VAL A 19 -2.26 1.58 -1.94
N ALA A 20 -1.68 1.15 -3.05
CA ALA A 20 -0.47 1.75 -3.58
C ALA A 20 -0.80 2.53 -4.85
N HIS A 21 -0.45 3.80 -4.85
CA HIS A 21 -0.68 4.75 -5.93
C HIS A 21 0.63 5.11 -6.63
N HIS A 22 0.49 5.40 -7.92
CA HIS A 22 1.53 5.98 -8.75
C HIS A 22 1.77 7.46 -8.38
N THR A 23 2.59 8.18 -9.16
CA THR A 23 2.68 9.65 -9.10
C THR A 23 1.33 10.35 -9.28
N ASP A 24 0.42 9.71 -10.03
CA ASP A 24 -0.98 10.09 -10.10
C ASP A 24 -1.77 9.28 -9.08
N THR A 25 -2.36 9.96 -8.09
CA THR A 25 -3.13 9.33 -7.01
C THR A 25 -4.41 8.63 -7.52
N THR A 26 -4.84 8.89 -8.76
CA THR A 26 -5.96 8.20 -9.39
C THR A 26 -5.58 6.85 -10.00
N ILE A 27 -4.27 6.57 -10.15
CA ILE A 27 -3.75 5.34 -10.75
C ILE A 27 -3.03 4.53 -9.66
N GLY A 28 -3.49 3.31 -9.43
CA GLY A 28 -2.91 2.44 -8.42
C GLY A 28 -3.61 1.10 -8.34
N PHE A 29 -3.28 0.34 -7.31
CA PHE A 29 -3.99 -0.89 -6.99
C PHE A 29 -4.37 -0.94 -5.51
N LYS A 30 -5.50 -1.62 -5.26
CA LYS A 30 -6.02 -1.89 -3.92
C LYS A 30 -5.91 -3.38 -3.64
N ALA A 31 -5.20 -3.74 -2.58
CA ALA A 31 -5.17 -5.08 -2.03
C ALA A 31 -5.98 -5.12 -0.74
N ARG A 32 -6.96 -6.02 -0.65
CA ARG A 32 -7.71 -6.31 0.58
C ARG A 32 -7.36 -7.71 1.05
N PHE A 33 -7.08 -7.84 2.34
CA PHE A 33 -6.64 -9.08 2.95
C PHE A 33 -7.74 -9.64 3.86
N SER A 34 -7.84 -10.97 3.91
CA SER A 34 -8.77 -11.68 4.80
C SER A 34 -8.16 -11.95 6.18
N ASP A 35 -6.84 -11.85 6.31
CA ASP A 35 -6.08 -12.18 7.51
C ASP A 35 -4.98 -11.14 7.78
N LYS A 36 -4.71 -10.92 9.08
CA LYS A 36 -3.74 -9.93 9.55
C LYS A 36 -2.29 -10.36 9.29
N ALA A 37 -1.97 -11.65 9.39
CA ALA A 37 -0.59 -12.11 9.15
C ALA A 37 -0.21 -11.92 7.67
N LEU A 38 -1.12 -12.24 6.75
CA LEU A 38 -0.90 -11.98 5.32
C LEU A 38 -0.78 -10.47 5.02
N PHE A 39 -1.61 -9.64 5.66
CA PHE A 39 -1.52 -8.18 5.57
C PHE A 39 -0.15 -7.67 6.02
N ASP A 40 0.32 -8.07 7.21
CA ASP A 40 1.59 -7.62 7.76
C ASP A 40 2.78 -8.10 6.92
N GLN A 41 2.72 -9.35 6.41
CA GLN A 41 3.73 -9.89 5.49
C GLN A 41 3.78 -9.07 4.19
N TYR A 42 2.64 -8.73 3.61
CA TYR A 42 2.58 -7.92 2.40
C TYR A 42 3.09 -6.50 2.62
N LEU A 43 2.74 -5.88 3.75
CA LEU A 43 3.25 -4.56 4.13
C LEU A 43 4.78 -4.57 4.31
N ALA A 44 5.32 -5.61 4.95
CA ALA A 44 6.76 -5.78 5.08
C ALA A 44 7.44 -5.92 3.72
N PHE A 45 6.87 -6.71 2.80
CA PHE A 45 7.35 -6.83 1.43
C PHE A 45 7.37 -5.48 0.71
N LEU A 46 6.27 -4.70 0.77
CA LEU A 46 6.22 -3.39 0.12
C LEU A 46 7.29 -2.43 0.65
N ARG A 47 7.61 -2.49 1.95
CA ARG A 47 8.71 -1.70 2.51
C ARG A 47 10.09 -2.10 1.98
N THR A 48 10.26 -3.29 1.42
CA THR A 48 11.53 -3.68 0.79
C THR A 48 11.64 -3.25 -0.67
N VAL A 49 10.52 -3.17 -1.38
CA VAL A 49 10.51 -2.94 -2.84
C VAL A 49 10.12 -1.52 -3.25
N VAL A 50 9.44 -0.76 -2.38
CA VAL A 50 8.92 0.59 -2.69
C VAL A 50 9.50 1.69 -1.80
N ALA A 51 10.03 1.35 -0.62
CA ALA A 51 10.39 2.34 0.41
C ALA A 51 11.45 3.42 0.07
N PRO A 52 12.36 3.29 -0.92
CA PRO A 52 13.32 4.35 -1.17
C PRO A 52 12.70 5.70 -1.55
N HIS A 53 11.50 5.68 -2.15
CA HIS A 53 10.84 6.87 -2.70
C HIS A 53 9.35 6.98 -2.37
N ALA A 54 8.77 5.99 -1.67
CA ALA A 54 7.35 5.98 -1.35
C ALA A 54 7.02 6.42 0.08
N GLU A 55 5.98 7.23 0.20
CA GLU A 55 5.39 7.62 1.46
C GLU A 55 4.33 6.59 1.90
N PHE A 56 4.46 6.09 3.13
CA PHE A 56 3.46 5.20 3.74
C PHE A 56 2.60 6.00 4.71
N THR A 57 1.30 6.09 4.45
CA THR A 57 0.33 6.79 5.30
C THR A 57 -0.62 5.80 5.94
N GLU A 58 -0.69 5.80 7.27
CA GLU A 58 -1.67 5.00 8.03
C GLU A 58 -2.98 5.81 8.14
N LYS A 59 -4.03 5.38 7.44
CA LYS A 59 -5.37 6.00 7.50
C LYS A 59 -6.43 5.00 7.08
N VAL A 60 -7.68 5.23 7.49
CA VAL A 60 -8.82 4.52 6.89
C VAL A 60 -8.94 4.97 5.43
N TRP A 61 -9.00 4.01 4.51
CA TRP A 61 -9.13 4.34 3.10
C TRP A 61 -10.56 4.78 2.80
N GLU A 62 -10.73 6.08 2.55
CA GLU A 62 -11.95 6.71 2.08
C GLU A 62 -11.81 6.89 0.57
N TRP A 63 -12.72 6.31 -0.21
CA TRP A 63 -12.69 6.28 -1.68
C TRP A 63 -12.80 7.68 -2.28
#